data_AF-A0A7V9SVR5-F1
#
_entry.id   AF-A0A7V9SVR5-F1
#
_cell.length_a   1.000
_cell.length_b   1.000
_cell.length_c   1.000
_cell.angle_alpha   90.00
_cell.angle_beta   90.00
_cell.angle_gamma   90.00
#
_symmetry.space_group_name_H-M   'P 1'
#
loop_
_entity.id
_entity.type
_entity.pdbx_description
1 polymer ?
#
loop_
_entity_poly.entity_id
_entity_poly.type
_entity_poly.pdbx_seq_one_letter_code
_entity_poly.pdbx_strand_id
1 'polypeptide(L)'
;GSGAGSTGRGSRPDWPGSGGTSGGRFERAGAGGGVGYEDPGPEQRGRGATNGARHALDRREQTERAFLAYCLALPDEGERRLAEADLEELFGSPESRRAAEYLRGRVRTPAADLPPGDEPLARLVAELVIRAGQLEATPAKLELEALQLDLSRLDRLIAGARVSGGEGVHDLATRRQTVLDQIRHRLT
;
A
#
# COMPACT_ATOMS: atom_id res chain seq x y z
N GLY A 1 54.28 14.41 -23.89
CA GLY A 1 54.79 13.16 -23.30
C GLY A 1 53.70 12.57 -22.45
N SER A 2 53.16 11.44 -22.88
CA SER A 2 52.11 10.68 -22.21
C SER A 2 52.65 9.93 -21.00
N GLY A 3 51.83 9.75 -19.95
CA GLY A 3 52.07 8.82 -18.86
C GLY A 3 50.80 8.04 -18.56
N ALA A 4 50.82 6.75 -18.89
CA ALA A 4 49.74 5.79 -18.75
C ALA A 4 50.04 4.79 -17.62
N GLY A 5 48.99 4.24 -16.99
CA GLY A 5 49.01 3.03 -16.16
C GLY A 5 47.57 2.67 -15.75
N SER A 6 46.91 1.75 -16.47
CA SER A 6 46.80 0.28 -16.23
C SER A 6 46.04 -0.07 -14.93
N THR A 7 44.73 -0.34 -14.98
CA THR A 7 44.01 -1.63 -15.13
C THR A 7 44.07 -2.59 -13.93
N GLY A 8 42.89 -2.89 -13.38
CA GLY A 8 42.61 -4.06 -12.52
C GLY A 8 41.21 -4.61 -12.84
N ARG A 9 41.15 -5.90 -13.18
CA ARG A 9 40.02 -6.65 -13.75
C ARG A 9 39.68 -7.80 -12.78
N GLY A 10 38.39 -8.04 -12.48
CA GLY A 10 37.91 -9.24 -11.78
C GLY A 10 36.40 -9.40 -12.04
N SER A 11 35.96 -10.36 -12.86
CA SER A 11 35.72 -11.79 -12.60
C SER A 11 34.29 -12.06 -12.12
N ARG A 12 33.47 -12.63 -13.01
CA ARG A 12 32.16 -13.25 -12.75
C ARG A 12 32.34 -14.78 -12.75
N PRO A 13 31.69 -15.55 -11.88
CA PRO A 13 31.65 -16.99 -12.01
C PRO A 13 30.53 -17.46 -12.95
N ASP A 14 30.90 -18.53 -13.65
CA ASP A 14 30.26 -19.31 -14.70
C ASP A 14 29.35 -20.41 -14.08
N TRP A 15 28.25 -20.76 -14.74
CA TRP A 15 27.35 -21.85 -14.32
C TRP A 15 27.44 -23.01 -15.34
N PRO A 16 27.93 -24.20 -14.96
CA PRO A 16 27.68 -25.44 -15.69
C PRO A 16 26.52 -26.20 -15.02
N GLY A 17 25.68 -26.99 -15.68
CA GLY A 17 25.64 -27.52 -17.02
C GLY A 17 24.52 -28.57 -17.05
N SER A 18 23.78 -28.61 -18.16
CA SER A 18 22.66 -29.53 -18.40
C SER A 18 23.16 -30.80 -19.09
N GLY A 19 22.81 -31.96 -18.53
CA GLY A 19 22.92 -33.30 -19.13
C GLY A 19 22.38 -34.29 -18.08
N GLY A 20 21.43 -35.19 -18.34
CA GLY A 20 21.13 -35.92 -19.55
C GLY A 20 21.47 -37.39 -19.29
N THR A 21 20.50 -38.19 -18.85
CA THR A 21 20.59 -39.67 -18.91
C THR A 21 19.21 -40.28 -19.12
N SER A 22 18.98 -40.71 -20.34
CA SER A 22 17.99 -41.68 -20.78
C SER A 22 18.57 -43.09 -20.70
N GLY A 23 17.78 -44.07 -20.25
CA GLY A 23 17.98 -45.48 -20.61
C GLY A 23 17.85 -46.48 -19.45
N GLY A 24 16.71 -47.17 -19.38
CA GLY A 24 16.51 -48.31 -18.48
C GLY A 24 15.14 -48.96 -18.71
N ARG A 25 15.14 -50.05 -19.49
CA ARG A 25 14.00 -50.78 -20.04
C ARG A 25 13.44 -51.82 -19.04
N PHE A 26 12.13 -52.04 -19.14
CA PHE A 26 11.23 -53.06 -18.57
C PHE A 26 11.85 -54.42 -18.16
N GLU A 27 11.44 -54.97 -16.99
CA GLU A 27 10.47 -56.09 -16.85
C GLU A 27 10.15 -56.47 -15.38
N ARG A 28 8.85 -56.34 -15.05
CA ARG A 28 7.93 -57.21 -14.27
C ARG A 28 8.46 -58.15 -13.17
N ALA A 29 8.04 -57.92 -11.92
CA ALA A 29 7.35 -58.88 -11.03
C ALA A 29 7.11 -58.28 -9.62
N GLY A 30 5.97 -58.58 -9.00
CA GLY A 30 5.84 -58.52 -7.54
C GLY A 30 4.66 -57.70 -7.00
N ALA A 31 3.63 -58.42 -6.57
CA ALA A 31 2.55 -57.92 -5.72
C ALA A 31 3.06 -57.45 -4.34
N GLY A 32 2.38 -56.47 -3.73
CA GLY A 32 2.59 -56.11 -2.33
C GLY A 32 1.96 -54.78 -1.98
N GLY A 33 1.03 -54.78 -1.02
CA GLY A 33 0.22 -53.62 -0.65
C GLY A 33 0.95 -52.56 0.15
N GLY A 34 0.35 -51.36 0.19
CA GLY A 34 0.85 -50.22 0.95
C GLY A 34 0.22 -48.92 0.49
N VAL A 35 -1.08 -48.74 0.76
CA VAL A 35 -1.66 -47.39 0.87
C VAL A 35 -1.08 -46.75 2.13
N GLY A 36 0.16 -46.28 2.01
CA GLY A 36 0.75 -45.33 2.94
C GLY A 36 0.21 -43.96 2.62
N TYR A 37 -0.53 -43.37 3.56
CA TYR A 37 -0.86 -41.97 3.55
C TYR A 37 0.45 -41.18 3.41
N GLU A 38 0.66 -40.54 2.26
CA GLU A 38 1.63 -39.46 2.15
C GLU A 38 1.11 -38.34 3.05
N ASP A 39 1.68 -38.26 4.24
CA ASP A 39 1.64 -37.11 5.13
C ASP A 39 2.14 -35.89 4.34
N PRO A 40 1.29 -34.93 3.95
CA PRO A 40 1.78 -33.68 3.42
C PRO A 40 2.39 -32.92 4.60
N GLY A 41 3.71 -33.04 4.73
CA GLY A 41 4.48 -32.48 5.83
C GLY A 41 4.08 -31.03 6.15
N PRO A 42 4.12 -30.65 7.43
CA PRO A 42 3.66 -29.34 7.83
C PRO A 42 4.66 -28.28 7.36
N GLU A 43 4.13 -27.08 7.12
CA GLU A 43 4.85 -25.80 7.15
C GLU A 43 5.47 -25.28 5.84
N GLN A 44 4.61 -24.94 4.87
CA GLN A 44 4.77 -23.66 4.17
C GLN A 44 4.09 -22.52 4.97
N ARG A 45 4.54 -22.30 6.21
CA ARG A 45 4.19 -21.10 7.00
C ARG A 45 5.43 -20.22 7.09
N GLY A 46 5.61 -19.29 6.15
CA GLY A 46 6.70 -18.32 6.33
C GLY A 46 6.99 -17.31 5.22
N ARG A 47 6.64 -17.58 3.95
CA ARG A 47 6.99 -16.65 2.85
C ARG A 47 5.85 -15.72 2.37
N GLY A 48 4.59 -15.98 2.74
CA GLY A 48 3.44 -15.17 2.31
C GLY A 48 3.16 -13.93 3.16
N ALA A 49 3.57 -13.92 4.43
CA ALA A 49 3.17 -12.88 5.39
C ALA A 49 3.83 -11.51 5.12
N THR A 50 5.09 -11.49 4.66
CA THR A 50 5.84 -10.24 4.45
C THR A 50 5.41 -9.50 3.19
N ASN A 51 4.91 -10.21 2.18
CA ASN A 51 4.40 -9.59 0.94
C ASN A 51 2.99 -9.01 1.15
N GLY A 52 2.13 -9.73 1.89
CA GLY A 52 0.79 -9.25 2.23
C GLY A 52 0.80 -7.96 3.05
N ALA A 53 1.71 -7.84 4.03
CA ALA A 53 1.84 -6.63 4.85
C ALA A 53 2.25 -5.40 4.02
N ARG A 54 3.21 -5.55 3.09
CA ARG A 54 3.62 -4.46 2.19
C ARG A 54 2.48 -4.03 1.27
N HIS A 55 1.79 -4.99 0.64
CA HIS A 55 0.63 -4.68 -0.20
C HIS A 55 -0.49 -3.97 0.57
N ALA A 56 -0.71 -4.32 1.84
CA ALA A 56 -1.69 -3.63 2.68
C ALA A 56 -1.31 -2.17 2.95
N LEU A 57 -0.02 -1.90 3.22
CA LEU A 57 0.51 -0.55 3.35
C LEU A 57 0.37 0.23 2.04
N ASP A 58 0.79 -0.36 0.91
CA ASP A 58 0.71 0.28 -0.41
C ASP A 58 -0.73 0.67 -0.77
N ARG A 59 -1.70 -0.23 -0.54
CA ARG A 59 -3.13 0.07 -0.79
C ARG A 59 -3.65 1.19 0.09
N ARG A 60 -3.19 1.26 1.33
CA ARG A 60 -3.57 2.33 2.25
C ARG A 60 -3.02 3.67 1.80
N GLU A 61 -1.73 3.74 1.50
CA GLU A 61 -1.16 4.99 0.99
C GLU A 61 -1.81 5.42 -0.32
N GLN A 62 -2.19 4.47 -1.17
CA GLN A 62 -2.94 4.76 -2.39
C GLN A 62 -4.32 5.37 -2.09
N THR A 63 -5.01 4.89 -1.04
CA THR A 63 -6.29 5.46 -0.57
C THR A 63 -6.09 6.89 -0.05
N GLU A 64 -5.03 7.11 0.73
CA GLU A 64 -4.66 8.45 1.24
C GLU A 64 -4.38 9.43 0.10
N ARG A 65 -3.60 9.02 -0.91
CA ARG A 65 -3.31 9.83 -2.10
C ARG A 65 -4.55 10.06 -2.96
N ALA A 66 -5.44 9.09 -3.08
CA ALA A 66 -6.71 9.25 -3.81
C ALA A 66 -7.58 10.32 -3.15
N PHE A 67 -7.78 10.25 -1.83
CA PHE A 67 -8.51 11.28 -1.09
C PHE A 67 -7.93 12.68 -1.31
N LEU A 68 -6.59 12.84 -1.20
CA LEU A 68 -5.94 14.14 -1.43
C LEU A 68 -6.14 14.65 -2.86
N ALA A 69 -6.08 13.77 -3.87
CA ALA A 69 -6.34 14.14 -5.25
C ALA A 69 -7.80 14.59 -5.47
N TYR A 70 -8.79 13.95 -4.83
CA TYR A 70 -10.17 14.41 -4.88
C TYR A 70 -10.38 15.74 -4.16
N CYS A 71 -9.65 16.00 -3.06
CA CYS A 71 -9.66 17.31 -2.41
C CYS A 71 -9.17 18.40 -3.37
N LEU A 72 -8.11 18.14 -4.15
CA LEU A 72 -7.64 19.07 -5.18
C LEU A 72 -8.63 19.23 -6.35
N ALA A 73 -9.32 18.15 -6.74
CA ALA A 73 -10.28 18.17 -7.84
C ALA A 73 -11.61 18.87 -7.48
N LEU A 74 -11.95 18.92 -6.19
CA LEU A 74 -13.13 19.63 -5.65
C LEU A 74 -12.69 20.59 -4.55
N PRO A 75 -12.16 21.77 -4.90
CA PRO A 75 -11.45 22.59 -3.93
C PRO A 75 -12.30 23.06 -2.75
N ASP A 76 -13.57 23.37 -2.95
CA ASP A 76 -14.46 23.87 -1.90
C ASP A 76 -14.71 22.80 -0.82
N GLU A 77 -15.09 21.60 -1.25
CA GLU A 77 -15.24 20.45 -0.36
C GLU A 77 -13.90 20.01 0.21
N GLY A 78 -12.83 20.01 -0.60
CA GLY A 78 -11.50 19.59 -0.20
C GLY A 78 -10.91 20.46 0.89
N GLU A 79 -11.04 21.79 0.78
CA GLU A 79 -10.61 22.74 1.82
C GLU A 79 -11.35 22.50 3.13
N ARG A 80 -12.68 22.38 3.08
CA ARG A 80 -13.49 22.10 4.27
C ARG A 80 -13.07 20.80 4.95
N ARG A 81 -12.96 19.70 4.18
CA ARG A 81 -12.58 18.37 4.70
C ARG A 81 -11.20 18.41 5.35
N LEU A 82 -10.22 19.03 4.69
CA LEU A 82 -8.87 19.15 5.23
C LEU A 82 -8.83 20.06 6.45
N ALA A 83 -9.67 21.08 6.56
CA ALA A 83 -9.73 21.95 7.74
C ALA A 83 -10.33 21.26 8.96
N GLU A 84 -11.36 20.43 8.77
CA GLU A 84 -12.08 19.72 9.85
C GLU A 84 -11.35 18.46 10.34
N ALA A 85 -10.50 17.86 9.51
CA ALA A 85 -9.82 16.60 9.82
C ALA A 85 -8.70 16.73 10.87
N ASP A 86 -8.60 15.73 11.75
CA ASP A 86 -7.36 15.47 12.48
C ASP A 86 -6.39 14.70 11.55
N LEU A 87 -5.36 15.37 11.04
CA LEU A 87 -4.45 14.79 10.05
C LEU A 87 -3.51 13.73 10.66
N GLU A 88 -3.20 13.83 11.95
CA GLU A 88 -2.34 12.88 12.65
C GLU A 88 -3.06 11.53 12.77
N GLU A 89 -4.34 11.57 13.12
CA GLU A 89 -5.18 10.38 13.18
C GLU A 89 -5.64 9.88 11.81
N LEU A 90 -5.93 10.77 10.88
CA LEU A 90 -6.51 10.37 9.59
C LEU A 90 -5.46 9.71 8.69
N PHE A 91 -4.28 10.32 8.58
CA PHE A 91 -3.22 9.85 7.69
C PHE A 91 -2.22 8.94 8.40
N GLY A 92 -1.89 7.87 7.70
CA GLY A 92 -0.91 6.89 8.12
C GLY A 92 0.49 7.11 7.66
N SER A 93 0.62 7.45 6.38
CA SER A 93 1.91 7.75 5.80
C SER A 93 2.32 9.15 6.27
N PRO A 94 3.55 9.30 6.82
CA PRO A 94 4.11 10.61 7.13
C PRO A 94 4.12 11.54 5.92
N GLU A 95 4.36 11.01 4.72
CA GLU A 95 4.38 11.76 3.46
C GLU A 95 2.98 12.27 3.10
N SER A 96 1.95 11.43 3.18
CA SER A 96 0.56 11.85 2.95
C SER A 96 0.11 12.90 3.95
N ARG A 97 0.49 12.73 5.23
CA ARG A 97 0.17 13.70 6.28
C ARG A 97 0.81 15.05 6.02
N ARG A 98 2.11 15.06 5.70
CA ARG A 98 2.84 16.28 5.35
C ARG A 98 2.23 16.97 4.13
N ALA A 99 1.82 16.21 3.12
CA ALA A 99 1.10 16.77 1.98
C ALA A 99 -0.26 17.35 2.38
N ALA A 100 -1.04 16.67 3.23
CA ALA A 100 -2.31 17.17 3.73
C ALA A 100 -2.16 18.47 4.53
N GLU A 101 -1.14 18.55 5.39
CA GLU A 101 -0.79 19.76 6.16
C GLU A 101 -0.43 20.92 5.24
N TYR A 102 0.40 20.67 4.23
CA TYR A 102 0.77 21.67 3.24
C TYR A 102 -0.45 22.16 2.44
N LEU A 103 -1.29 21.23 1.99
CA LEU A 103 -2.48 21.52 1.18
C LEU A 103 -3.60 22.21 1.95
N ARG A 104 -3.62 22.13 3.29
CA ARG A 104 -4.59 22.84 4.13
C ARG A 104 -4.46 24.35 3.89
N GLY A 105 -5.54 24.95 3.34
CA GLY A 105 -5.57 26.35 2.93
C GLY A 105 -4.87 26.67 1.60
N ARG A 106 -4.44 25.66 0.83
CA ARG A 106 -3.72 25.81 -0.46
C ARG A 106 -4.28 24.93 -1.58
N VAL A 107 -5.45 24.33 -1.40
CA VAL A 107 -6.03 23.36 -2.35
C VAL A 107 -6.23 23.96 -3.74
N ARG A 108 -6.56 25.26 -3.85
CA ARG A 108 -6.70 25.95 -5.14
C ARG A 108 -5.38 26.37 -5.80
N THR A 109 -4.32 26.49 -5.03
CA THR A 109 -2.98 26.86 -5.52
C THR A 109 -1.93 25.88 -4.97
N PRO A 110 -2.07 24.57 -5.27
CA PRO A 110 -1.33 23.53 -4.58
C PRO A 110 0.16 23.51 -4.95
N ALA A 111 0.57 24.19 -6.02
CA ALA A 111 1.99 24.31 -6.39
C ALA A 111 2.62 25.64 -5.94
N ALA A 112 1.83 26.54 -5.34
CA ALA A 112 2.33 27.83 -4.88
C ALA A 112 3.09 27.68 -3.56
N ASP A 113 4.22 28.38 -3.44
CA ASP A 113 5.01 28.45 -2.19
C ASP A 113 5.46 27.08 -1.65
N LEU A 114 5.78 26.13 -2.54
CA LEU A 114 6.43 24.88 -2.15
C LEU A 114 7.77 25.20 -1.46
N PRO A 115 8.06 24.61 -0.28
CA PRO A 115 9.30 24.85 0.43
C PRO A 115 10.52 24.51 -0.44
N PRO A 116 11.48 25.43 -0.61
CA PRO A 116 12.71 25.11 -1.35
C PRO A 116 13.49 24.01 -0.60
N GLY A 117 14.03 23.03 -1.33
CA GLY A 117 14.79 21.91 -0.76
C GLY A 117 13.93 20.77 -0.20
N ASP A 118 12.62 20.78 -0.46
CA ASP A 118 11.70 19.70 -0.12
C ASP A 118 11.20 18.97 -1.37
N GLU A 119 12.13 18.38 -2.11
CA GLU A 119 11.83 17.65 -3.35
C GLU A 119 10.83 16.50 -3.17
N PRO A 120 10.81 15.74 -2.04
CA PRO A 120 9.81 14.71 -1.82
C PRO A 120 8.38 15.26 -1.76
N LEU A 121 8.15 16.36 -1.03
CA LEU A 121 6.83 17.00 -0.97
C LEU A 121 6.45 17.58 -2.33
N ALA A 122 7.36 18.29 -2.99
CA ALA A 122 7.12 18.86 -4.30
C ALA A 122 6.72 17.79 -5.33
N ARG A 123 7.39 16.63 -5.32
CA ARG A 123 7.04 15.50 -6.18
C ARG A 123 5.65 14.94 -5.87
N LEU A 124 5.34 14.73 -4.59
CA LEU A 124 4.04 14.20 -4.18
C LEU A 124 2.90 15.17 -4.53
N VAL A 125 3.09 16.47 -4.29
CA VAL A 125 2.11 17.50 -4.67
C VAL A 125 1.90 17.54 -6.18
N ALA A 126 2.97 17.49 -6.97
CA ALA A 126 2.87 17.45 -8.43
C ALA A 126 2.11 16.20 -8.91
N GLU A 127 2.39 15.03 -8.32
CA GLU A 127 1.65 13.80 -8.58
C GLU A 127 0.16 13.95 -8.27
N LEU A 128 -0.19 14.52 -7.11
CA LEU A 128 -1.58 14.74 -6.70
C LEU A 128 -2.30 15.69 -7.64
N VAL A 129 -1.67 16.77 -8.09
CA VAL A 129 -2.23 17.71 -9.07
C VAL A 129 -2.51 17.02 -10.40
N ILE A 130 -1.55 16.22 -10.90
CA ILE A 130 -1.73 15.46 -12.13
C ILE A 130 -2.92 14.50 -11.98
N ARG A 131 -2.96 13.73 -10.89
CA ARG A 131 -4.05 12.79 -10.60
C ARG A 131 -5.40 13.51 -10.54
N ALA A 132 -5.48 14.62 -9.81
CA ALA A 132 -6.70 15.42 -9.67
C ALA A 132 -7.25 15.87 -11.03
N GLY A 133 -6.38 16.30 -11.94
CA GLY A 133 -6.78 16.69 -13.30
C GLY A 133 -7.30 15.55 -14.18
N GLN A 134 -7.10 14.28 -13.78
CA GLN A 134 -7.61 13.11 -14.49
C GLN A 134 -8.88 12.51 -13.85
N LEU A 135 -9.32 13.04 -12.70
CA LEU A 135 -10.50 12.52 -12.01
C LEU A 135 -11.78 13.08 -12.63
N GLU A 136 -12.73 12.19 -12.89
CA GLU A 136 -14.14 12.57 -12.99
C GLU A 136 -14.70 12.82 -11.59
N ALA A 137 -14.29 13.94 -10.99
CA ALA A 137 -14.58 14.23 -9.60
C ALA A 137 -16.03 14.64 -9.39
N THR A 138 -16.68 14.00 -8.42
CA THR A 138 -18.01 14.38 -7.94
C THR A 138 -17.99 14.39 -6.41
N PRO A 139 -18.84 15.21 -5.75
CA PRO A 139 -18.92 15.22 -4.28
C PRO A 139 -19.16 13.82 -3.68
N ALA A 140 -19.97 12.99 -4.36
CA ALA A 140 -20.24 11.61 -3.95
C ALA A 140 -18.98 10.71 -4.00
N LYS A 141 -18.14 10.83 -5.04
CA LYS A 141 -16.89 10.08 -5.13
C LYS A 141 -15.88 10.55 -4.08
N LEU A 142 -15.76 11.86 -3.85
CA LEU A 142 -14.92 12.41 -2.78
C LEU A 142 -15.42 11.96 -1.38
N GLU A 143 -16.73 11.81 -1.19
CA GLU A 143 -17.26 11.25 0.06
C GLU A 143 -16.96 9.74 0.21
N LEU A 144 -17.03 8.98 -0.88
CA LEU A 144 -16.63 7.57 -0.88
C LEU A 144 -15.16 7.41 -0.48
N GLU A 145 -14.25 8.21 -1.05
CA GLU A 145 -12.82 8.16 -0.68
C GLU A 145 -12.59 8.56 0.78
N ALA A 146 -13.35 9.53 1.31
CA ALA A 146 -13.27 9.89 2.73
C ALA A 146 -13.66 8.71 3.63
N LEU A 147 -14.73 7.98 3.29
CA LEU A 147 -15.14 6.79 4.03
C LEU A 147 -14.10 5.67 3.96
N GLN A 148 -13.46 5.46 2.82
CA GLN A 148 -12.38 4.47 2.68
C GLN A 148 -11.16 4.83 3.52
N LEU A 149 -10.83 6.12 3.61
CA LEU A 149 -9.76 6.62 4.47
C LEU A 149 -10.11 6.43 5.96
N ASP A 150 -11.35 6.73 6.35
CA ASP A 150 -11.85 6.46 7.71
C ASP A 150 -11.82 4.98 8.08
N LEU A 151 -12.22 4.11 7.15
CA LEU A 151 -12.12 2.66 7.33
C LEU A 151 -10.67 2.23 7.59
N SER A 152 -9.73 2.75 6.80
CA SER A 152 -8.30 2.48 6.96
C SER A 152 -7.75 2.99 8.31
N ARG A 153 -8.26 4.13 8.80
CA ARG A 153 -7.96 4.62 10.15
C ARG A 153 -8.47 3.67 11.23
N LEU A 154 -9.73 3.27 11.16
CA LEU A 154 -10.35 2.39 12.15
C LEU A 154 -9.67 1.01 12.19
N ASP A 155 -9.32 0.45 11.03
CA ASP A 155 -8.57 -0.80 10.96
C ASP A 155 -7.22 -0.72 11.68
N ARG A 156 -6.51 0.40 11.53
CA ARG A 156 -5.26 0.66 12.25
C ARG A 156 -5.48 0.77 13.76
N LEU A 157 -6.49 1.53 14.19
CA LEU A 157 -6.78 1.71 15.61
C LEU A 157 -7.15 0.38 16.27
N ILE A 158 -7.94 -0.45 15.59
CA ILE A 158 -8.28 -1.81 16.07
C ILE A 158 -7.03 -2.67 16.18
N ALA A 159 -6.16 -2.65 15.17
CA ALA A 159 -4.91 -3.41 15.21
C ALA A 159 -4.02 -2.97 16.38
N GLY A 160 -3.86 -1.66 16.60
CA GLY A 160 -3.11 -1.11 17.72
C GLY A 160 -3.70 -1.44 19.09
N ALA A 161 -5.02 -1.31 19.23
CA ALA A 161 -5.74 -1.64 20.46
C ALA A 161 -5.62 -3.12 20.82
N ARG A 162 -5.68 -4.03 19.85
CA ARG A 162 -5.47 -5.47 20.07
C ARG A 162 -4.08 -5.79 20.59
N VAL A 163 -3.04 -5.09 20.14
CA VAL A 163 -1.68 -5.24 20.65
C VAL A 163 -1.52 -4.66 22.06
N SER A 164 -2.28 -3.61 22.38
CA SER A 164 -2.16 -2.86 23.64
C SER A 164 -3.08 -3.33 24.76
N GLY A 165 -3.70 -4.52 24.63
CA GLY A 165 -4.53 -5.13 25.69
C GLY A 165 -6.04 -5.19 25.40
N GLY A 166 -6.48 -4.74 24.22
CA GLY A 166 -7.84 -4.95 23.72
C GLY A 166 -8.89 -3.94 24.20
N GLU A 167 -8.51 -2.95 25.01
CA GLU A 167 -9.40 -1.88 25.43
C GLU A 167 -9.93 -1.07 24.23
N GLY A 168 -11.22 -0.74 24.22
CA GLY A 168 -11.85 0.05 23.15
C GLY A 168 -12.04 -0.66 21.79
N VAL A 169 -11.61 -1.93 21.64
CA VAL A 169 -11.73 -2.68 20.37
C VAL A 169 -13.19 -2.84 19.93
N HIS A 170 -14.11 -3.07 20.88
CA HIS A 170 -15.54 -3.24 20.56
C HIS A 170 -16.12 -1.97 19.92
N ASP A 171 -15.89 -0.80 20.53
CA ASP A 171 -16.42 0.47 20.03
C ASP A 171 -15.84 0.84 18.68
N LEU A 172 -14.53 0.59 18.48
CA LEU A 172 -13.89 0.78 17.19
C LEU A 172 -14.48 -0.15 16.12
N ALA A 173 -14.78 -1.41 16.46
CA ALA A 173 -15.40 -2.36 15.55
C ALA A 173 -16.84 -1.96 15.18
N THR A 174 -17.62 -1.42 16.12
CA THR A 174 -18.95 -0.86 15.84
C THR A 174 -18.85 0.30 14.85
N ARG A 175 -17.95 1.27 15.09
CA ARG A 175 -17.72 2.39 14.17
C ARG A 175 -17.29 1.92 12.78
N ARG A 176 -16.40 0.92 12.71
CA ARG A 176 -15.96 0.29 11.46
C ARG A 176 -17.13 -0.29 10.68
N GLN A 177 -18.05 -0.98 11.36
CA GLN A 177 -19.22 -1.54 10.71
C GLN A 177 -20.13 -0.45 10.14
N THR A 178 -20.35 0.65 10.88
CA THR A 178 -21.11 1.80 10.39
C THR A 178 -20.51 2.38 9.10
N VAL A 179 -19.19 2.55 9.05
CA VAL A 179 -18.51 3.06 7.83
C VAL A 179 -18.67 2.08 6.66
N LEU A 180 -18.55 0.77 6.90
CA LEU A 180 -18.77 -0.24 5.85
C LEU A 180 -20.20 -0.21 5.30
N ASP A 181 -21.19 -0.01 6.16
CA ASP A 181 -22.59 0.11 5.75
C ASP A 181 -22.82 1.35 4.89
N GLN A 182 -22.20 2.48 5.24
CA GLN A 182 -22.23 3.71 4.45
C GLN A 182 -21.55 3.53 3.08
N ILE A 183 -20.38 2.89 3.02
CA ILE A 183 -19.70 2.59 1.76
C ILE A 183 -20.59 1.73 0.87
N ARG A 184 -21.15 0.65 1.43
CA ARG A 184 -22.03 -0.26 0.70
C ARG A 184 -23.25 0.45 0.12
N HIS A 185 -23.88 1.34 0.88
CA HIS A 185 -25.04 2.10 0.40
C HIS A 185 -24.71 3.06 -0.75
N ARG A 186 -23.45 3.53 -0.86
CA ARG A 186 -23.02 4.40 -1.96
C ARG A 186 -22.66 3.68 -3.26
N LEU A 187 -22.50 2.36 -3.19
CA LEU A 187 -22.16 1.53 -4.35
C LEU A 187 -23.40 0.89 -5.02
N THR A 188 -24.58 1.06 -4.42
CA THR A 188 -25.87 0.59 -4.95
C THR A 188 -26.60 1.72 -5.67
#